data_AF-A0A2E7UHJ3-F1
#
_entry.id   AF-A0A2E7UHJ3-F1
#
_cell.length_a   1.000
_cell.length_b   1.000
_cell.length_c   1.000
_cell.angle_alpha   90.00
_cell.angle_beta   90.00
_cell.angle_gamma   90.00
#
_symmetry.space_group_name_H-M   'P 1'
#
loop_
_entity.id
_entity.type
_entity.pdbx_description
1 polymer ?
#
loop_
_entity_poly.entity_id
_entity_poly.type
_entity_poly.pdbx_seq_one_letter_code
_entity_poly.pdbx_strand_id
1 'polypeptide(L)'
;MLNSLLRSLPYLVHTNREFGLMMAGRKPMAVFVDGKDRFPEVVARYIRLFDRHVTSGRFVRADRLGPGAGVRTYMAHRIFFTLPGEEWRVDAYLALIDGDDRWTADHERRQGELLGYEDWMNDYWIEHVYSGR
;
A
#
# COMPACT_ATOMS: atom_id res chain seq x y z
N MET A 1 -1.43 11.22 12.44
CA MET A 1 -0.06 11.17 13.01
C MET A 1 0.42 9.73 12.96
N LEU A 2 1.71 9.49 12.66
CA LEU A 2 2.30 8.15 12.83
C LEU A 2 2.29 7.77 14.32
N ASN A 3 1.77 6.59 14.64
CA ASN A 3 1.78 6.00 15.98
C ASN A 3 3.23 5.89 16.51
N SER A 4 3.44 5.99 17.83
CA SER A 4 4.77 5.89 18.47
C SER A 4 5.50 4.60 18.09
N LEU A 5 4.78 3.48 17.95
CA LEU A 5 5.33 2.21 17.50
C LEU A 5 6.00 2.32 16.11
N LEU A 6 5.38 3.01 15.17
CA LEU A 6 5.94 3.18 13.82
C LEU A 6 7.16 4.11 13.81
N ARG A 7 7.34 4.93 14.84
CA ARG A 7 8.48 5.83 14.99
C ARG A 7 9.68 5.18 15.66
N SER A 8 9.47 4.08 16.39
CA SER A 8 10.54 3.33 17.04
C SER A 8 11.18 2.26 16.14
N LEU A 9 10.63 2.03 14.94
CA LEU A 9 11.21 1.09 13.98
C LEU A 9 12.59 1.56 13.51
N PRO A 10 13.53 0.63 13.24
CA PRO A 10 14.87 0.95 12.74
C PRO A 10 14.88 1.44 11.29
N TYR A 11 13.70 1.55 10.65
CA TYR A 11 13.52 2.06 9.30
C TYR A 11 12.28 2.97 9.21
N LEU A 12 12.24 3.77 8.15
CA LEU A 12 11.09 4.63 7.86
C LEU A 12 10.03 3.84 7.11
N VAL A 13 8.86 3.65 7.72
CA VAL A 13 7.70 3.11 7.00
C VAL A 13 7.28 4.03 5.85
N HIS A 14 6.74 3.41 4.80
CA HIS A 14 6.38 4.10 3.57
C HIS A 14 5.19 5.04 3.72
N THR A 15 4.38 4.90 4.78
CA THR A 15 3.18 5.70 5.03
C THR A 15 3.44 7.20 5.02
N ASN A 16 2.68 7.95 4.21
CA ASN A 16 2.82 9.39 3.94
C ASN A 16 4.14 9.80 3.28
N ARG A 17 4.92 8.85 2.77
CA ARG A 17 6.20 9.06 2.07
C ARG A 17 6.21 8.43 0.68
N GLU A 18 5.10 7.80 0.29
CA GLU A 18 4.98 6.97 -0.90
C GLU A 18 5.36 7.77 -2.14
N PHE A 19 4.87 9.00 -2.26
CA PHE A 19 5.14 9.84 -3.42
C PHE A 19 6.64 10.08 -3.62
N GLY A 20 7.34 10.51 -2.57
CA GLY A 20 8.78 10.80 -2.63
C GLY A 20 9.61 9.54 -2.92
N LEU A 21 9.23 8.41 -2.33
CA LEU A 21 9.91 7.13 -2.54
C LEU A 21 9.70 6.58 -3.96
N MET A 22 8.49 6.70 -4.51
CA MET A 22 8.21 6.33 -5.90
C MET A 22 8.94 7.25 -6.88
N MET A 23 8.95 8.57 -6.62
CA MET A 23 9.72 9.52 -7.43
C MET A 23 11.23 9.22 -7.45
N ALA A 24 11.75 8.64 -6.37
CA ALA A 24 13.14 8.19 -6.26
C ALA A 24 13.38 6.77 -6.82
N GLY A 25 12.35 6.10 -7.34
CA GLY A 25 12.45 4.71 -7.84
C GLY A 25 12.65 3.65 -6.76
N ARG A 26 12.51 4.01 -5.48
CA ARG A 26 12.76 3.12 -4.34
C ARG A 26 11.52 2.35 -3.88
N LYS A 27 10.34 2.84 -4.24
CA LYS A 27 9.06 2.19 -3.98
C LYS A 27 8.41 1.85 -5.32
N PRO A 28 8.12 0.57 -5.61
CA PRO A 28 7.58 0.17 -6.90
C PRO A 28 6.06 0.35 -7.00
N MET A 29 5.35 0.31 -5.87
CA MET A 29 3.90 0.46 -5.81
C MET A 29 3.43 1.17 -4.53
N ALA A 30 2.48 2.08 -4.67
CA ALA A 30 1.67 2.64 -3.59
C ALA A 30 0.21 2.22 -3.73
N VAL A 31 -0.47 2.05 -2.60
CA VAL A 31 -1.90 1.73 -2.54
C VAL A 31 -2.59 2.63 -1.53
N PHE A 32 -3.75 3.16 -1.91
CA PHE A 32 -4.63 3.94 -1.05
C PHE A 32 -5.99 3.26 -1.02
N VAL A 33 -6.59 3.13 0.16
CA VAL A 33 -7.87 2.43 0.32
C VAL A 33 -8.79 3.23 1.23
N ASP A 34 -10.02 3.46 0.79
CA ASP A 34 -11.11 3.98 1.60
C ASP A 34 -12.45 3.46 1.03
N GLY A 35 -13.58 3.85 1.62
CA GLY A 35 -14.87 3.67 0.98
C GLY A 35 -14.94 4.46 -0.34
N LYS A 36 -15.70 3.95 -1.31
CA LYS A 36 -15.96 4.68 -2.55
C LYS A 36 -16.50 6.08 -2.23
N ASP A 37 -15.87 7.10 -2.83
CA ASP A 37 -16.18 8.52 -2.63
C ASP A 37 -16.02 9.01 -1.17
N ARG A 38 -15.23 8.30 -0.34
CA ARG A 38 -15.01 8.62 1.09
C ARG A 38 -13.61 9.09 1.45
N PHE A 39 -12.68 9.15 0.50
CA PHE A 39 -11.33 9.66 0.77
C PHE A 39 -11.39 11.06 1.43
N PRO A 40 -10.77 11.26 2.60
CA PRO A 40 -10.65 12.58 3.20
C PRO A 40 -9.95 13.55 2.24
N GLU A 41 -10.36 14.82 2.22
CA GLU A 41 -9.83 15.80 1.25
C GLU A 41 -8.29 15.94 1.33
N VAL A 42 -7.70 15.77 2.51
CA VAL A 42 -6.24 15.76 2.67
C VAL A 42 -5.57 14.60 1.92
N VAL A 43 -6.20 13.42 1.91
CA VAL A 43 -5.72 12.24 1.18
C VAL A 43 -5.99 12.41 -0.31
N ALA A 44 -7.18 12.89 -0.68
CA ALA A 44 -7.51 13.18 -2.08
C ALA A 44 -6.53 14.18 -2.70
N ARG A 45 -6.16 15.25 -1.97
CA ARG A 45 -5.15 16.22 -2.41
C ARG A 45 -3.77 15.57 -2.58
N TYR A 46 -3.40 14.63 -1.69
CA TYR A 46 -2.14 13.90 -1.82
C TYR A 46 -2.14 12.97 -3.04
N ILE A 47 -3.24 12.26 -3.30
CA ILE A 47 -3.42 11.41 -4.49
C ILE A 47 -3.29 12.23 -5.78
N ARG A 48 -3.85 13.45 -5.84
CA ARG A 48 -3.73 14.36 -7.00
C ARG A 48 -2.26 14.70 -7.35
N LEU A 49 -1.32 14.58 -6.42
CA LEU A 49 0.11 14.74 -6.73
C LEU A 49 0.61 13.63 -7.66
N PHE A 50 0.14 12.40 -7.48
CA PHE A 50 0.49 11.27 -8.35
C PHE A 50 -0.15 11.42 -9.73
N ASP A 51 -1.39 11.91 -9.83
CA ASP A 51 -2.12 12.06 -11.10
C ASP A 51 -1.34 12.88 -12.13
N ARG A 52 -0.67 13.95 -11.69
CA ARG A 52 0.24 14.75 -12.55
C ARG A 52 1.32 13.89 -13.20
N HIS A 53 1.87 12.94 -12.46
CA HIS A 53 2.94 12.06 -12.92
C HIS A 53 2.43 10.87 -13.72
N VAL A 54 1.16 10.51 -13.58
CA VAL A 54 0.48 9.59 -14.49
C VAL A 54 0.34 10.22 -15.88
N THR A 55 -0.08 11.48 -15.97
CA THR A 55 -0.17 12.20 -17.25
C THR A 55 1.17 12.29 -17.98
N SER A 56 2.29 12.35 -17.25
CA SER A 56 3.63 12.35 -17.82
C SER A 56 4.24 10.96 -18.05
N GLY A 57 3.47 9.88 -17.85
CA GLY A 57 3.93 8.49 -18.01
C GLY A 57 4.96 8.03 -16.98
N ARG A 58 5.15 8.77 -15.88
CA ARG A 58 6.10 8.40 -14.80
C ARG A 58 5.51 7.37 -13.84
N PHE A 59 4.19 7.34 -13.70
CA PHE A 59 3.46 6.34 -12.92
C PHE A 59 2.33 5.77 -13.76
N VAL A 60 1.90 4.55 -13.42
CA VAL A 60 0.67 3.95 -13.92
C VAL A 60 -0.33 3.89 -12.78
N ARG A 61 -1.59 4.29 -13.04
CA ARG A 61 -2.68 4.28 -12.07
C ARG A 61 -3.67 3.17 -12.37
N ALA A 62 -4.10 2.46 -11.34
CA ALA A 62 -5.19 1.49 -11.43
C ALA A 62 -6.19 1.70 -10.28
N ASP A 63 -7.46 1.88 -10.63
CA ASP A 63 -8.55 1.96 -9.67
C ASP A 63 -9.30 0.61 -9.64
N ARG A 64 -9.58 0.13 -8.43
CA ARG A 64 -10.29 -1.13 -8.19
C ARG A 64 -11.36 -0.92 -7.14
N LEU A 65 -12.59 -1.28 -7.51
CA LEU A 65 -13.72 -1.34 -6.59
C LEU A 65 -13.94 -2.80 -6.18
N GLY A 66 -14.18 -3.02 -4.89
CA GLY A 66 -14.45 -4.36 -4.39
C GLY A 66 -15.09 -4.31 -3.00
N PRO A 67 -15.43 -5.47 -2.42
CA PRO A 67 -15.87 -5.51 -1.04
C PRO A 67 -14.79 -4.94 -0.11
N GLY A 68 -15.22 -4.13 0.85
CA GLY A 68 -14.38 -3.67 1.95
C GLY A 68 -14.26 -4.74 3.04
N ALA A 69 -13.15 -4.71 3.78
CA ALA A 69 -12.96 -5.59 4.93
C ALA A 69 -13.77 -5.09 6.14
N GLY A 70 -14.43 -6.00 6.87
CA GLY A 70 -15.11 -5.69 8.13
C GLY A 70 -16.56 -6.18 8.22
N VAL A 71 -17.23 -5.83 9.32
CA VAL A 71 -18.58 -6.33 9.68
C VAL A 71 -19.69 -5.70 8.84
N ARG A 72 -19.47 -4.49 8.29
CA ARG A 72 -20.43 -3.80 7.43
C ARG A 72 -20.00 -3.91 5.98
N THR A 73 -20.90 -4.35 5.12
CA THR A 73 -20.69 -4.33 3.67
C THR A 73 -20.58 -2.88 3.19
N TYR A 74 -19.42 -2.51 2.68
CA TYR A 74 -19.21 -1.29 1.92
C TYR A 74 -18.36 -1.59 0.69
N MET A 75 -18.46 -0.73 -0.32
CA MET A 75 -17.60 -0.82 -1.49
C MET A 75 -16.31 -0.05 -1.22
N ALA A 76 -15.21 -0.77 -1.07
CA ALA A 76 -13.88 -0.20 -0.95
C ALA A 76 -13.37 0.22 -2.33
N HIS A 77 -12.74 1.39 -2.37
CA HIS A 77 -12.03 1.92 -3.53
C HIS A 77 -10.54 1.88 -3.24
N ARG A 78 -9.84 1.00 -3.95
CA ARG A 78 -8.39 0.83 -3.89
C ARG A 78 -7.79 1.55 -5.09
N ILE A 79 -6.91 2.51 -4.84
CA ILE A 79 -6.18 3.26 -5.86
C ILE A 79 -4.73 2.85 -5.77
N PHE A 80 -4.24 2.25 -6.86
CA PHE A 80 -2.85 1.83 -6.99
C PHE A 80 -2.10 2.80 -7.89
N PHE A 81 -0.87 3.08 -7.52
CA PHE A 81 0.13 3.69 -8.40
C PHE A 81 1.34 2.77 -8.46
N THR A 82 1.83 2.48 -9.67
CA THR A 82 3.05 1.72 -9.88
C THR A 82 4.07 2.51 -10.68
N LEU A 83 5.34 2.15 -10.55
CA LEU A 83 6.33 2.50 -11.56
C LEU A 83 6.00 1.74 -12.87
N PRO A 84 6.37 2.28 -14.04
CA PRO A 84 6.20 1.58 -15.31
C PRO A 84 6.94 0.23 -15.28
N GLY A 85 6.26 -0.84 -15.68
CA GLY A 85 6.78 -2.22 -15.63
C GLY A 85 6.51 -2.95 -14.30
N GLU A 86 6.01 -2.27 -13.27
CA GLU A 86 5.67 -2.85 -11.96
C GLU A 86 4.16 -3.06 -11.77
N GLU A 87 3.36 -2.95 -12.84
CA GLU A 87 1.89 -3.05 -12.83
C GLU A 87 1.40 -4.41 -12.32
N TRP A 88 2.18 -5.47 -12.57
CA TRP A 88 1.91 -6.84 -12.13
C TRP A 88 1.69 -6.95 -10.62
N ARG A 89 2.26 -6.02 -9.84
CA ARG A 89 2.10 -5.98 -8.38
C ARG A 89 0.67 -5.71 -7.95
N VAL A 90 -0.11 -5.01 -8.78
CA VAL A 90 -1.53 -4.72 -8.48
C VAL A 90 -2.32 -6.02 -8.42
N ASP A 91 -2.19 -6.86 -9.45
CA ASP A 91 -2.92 -8.12 -9.53
C ASP A 91 -2.45 -9.11 -8.46
N ALA A 92 -1.14 -9.16 -8.21
CA ALA A 92 -0.58 -9.97 -7.11
C ALA A 92 -1.06 -9.50 -5.72
N TYR A 93 -1.22 -8.19 -5.52
CA TYR A 93 -1.73 -7.63 -4.26
C TYR A 93 -3.22 -7.95 -4.08
N LEU A 94 -4.02 -7.85 -5.13
CA LEU A 94 -5.44 -8.22 -5.07
C LEU A 94 -5.62 -9.70 -4.78
N ALA A 95 -4.89 -10.57 -5.49
CA ALA A 95 -4.92 -12.01 -5.24
C ALA A 95 -4.53 -12.37 -3.79
N LEU A 96 -3.60 -11.61 -3.19
CA LEU A 96 -3.20 -11.79 -1.79
C LEU A 96 -4.31 -11.41 -0.80
N ILE A 97 -5.01 -10.28 -1.02
CA ILE A 97 -5.99 -9.76 -0.05
C ILE A 97 -7.40 -10.34 -0.24
N ASP A 98 -7.71 -10.84 -1.44
CA ASP A 98 -9.00 -11.44 -1.78
C ASP A 98 -9.01 -12.96 -1.56
N GLY A 99 -7.90 -13.54 -1.06
CA GLY A 99 -7.82 -14.93 -0.66
C GLY A 99 -8.70 -15.23 0.57
N ASP A 100 -9.29 -16.43 0.61
CA ASP A 100 -10.14 -16.89 1.72
C ASP A 100 -9.33 -17.41 2.93
N ASP A 101 -8.01 -17.49 2.80
CA ASP A 101 -7.13 -17.99 3.85
C ASP A 101 -7.00 -16.98 5.00
N ARG A 102 -6.85 -17.52 6.22
CA ARG A 102 -6.51 -16.70 7.38
C ARG A 102 -5.18 -15.99 7.12
N TRP A 103 -5.14 -14.66 7.31
CA TRP A 103 -3.92 -13.88 7.19
C TRP A 103 -2.80 -14.42 8.11
N THR A 104 -1.62 -14.66 7.54
CA THR A 104 -0.44 -15.24 8.22
C THR A 104 0.78 -14.32 8.09
N ALA A 105 1.87 -14.69 8.76
CA ALA A 105 3.17 -14.00 8.60
C ALA A 105 3.68 -14.03 7.15
N ASP A 106 3.38 -15.08 6.39
CA ASP A 106 3.74 -15.17 4.97
C ASP A 106 2.95 -14.16 4.13
N HIS A 107 1.68 -13.91 4.50
CA HIS A 107 0.87 -12.87 3.87
C HIS A 107 1.42 -11.46 4.17
N GLU A 108 1.83 -11.20 5.42
CA GLU A 108 2.51 -9.95 5.81
C GLU A 108 3.80 -9.74 5.00
N ARG A 109 4.66 -10.77 4.92
CA ARG A 109 5.89 -10.72 4.12
C ARG A 109 5.59 -10.39 2.67
N ARG A 110 4.65 -11.14 2.07
CA ARG A 110 4.30 -10.98 0.67
C ARG A 110 3.73 -9.59 0.38
N GLN A 111 2.92 -9.06 1.29
CA GLN A 111 2.42 -7.69 1.18
C GLN A 111 3.57 -6.69 1.22
N GLY A 112 4.52 -6.86 2.13
CA GLY A 112 5.70 -6.01 2.28
C GLY A 112 6.56 -5.98 1.01
N GLU A 113 6.88 -7.14 0.45
CA GLU A 113 7.60 -7.31 -0.82
C GLU A 113 6.90 -6.58 -1.97
N LEU A 114 5.59 -6.77 -2.12
CA LEU A 114 4.79 -6.12 -3.16
C LEU A 114 4.83 -4.59 -3.02
N LEU A 115 4.88 -4.08 -1.80
CA LEU A 115 4.99 -2.65 -1.49
C LEU A 115 6.43 -2.11 -1.56
N GLY A 116 7.42 -2.97 -1.80
CA GLY A 116 8.84 -2.63 -1.96
C GLY A 116 9.62 -2.47 -0.66
N TYR A 117 9.21 -3.12 0.41
CA TYR A 117 10.06 -3.25 1.61
C TYR A 117 11.16 -4.27 1.36
N GLU A 118 12.36 -3.98 1.87
CA GLU A 118 13.50 -4.89 1.85
C GLU A 118 13.27 -6.08 2.80
N ASP A 119 13.91 -7.21 2.52
CA ASP A 119 13.70 -8.47 3.26
C ASP A 119 13.87 -8.30 4.77
N TRP A 120 14.93 -7.63 5.21
CA TRP A 120 15.19 -7.39 6.63
C TRP A 120 14.14 -6.49 7.30
N MET A 121 13.50 -5.57 6.54
CA MET A 121 12.42 -4.74 7.06
C MET A 121 11.16 -5.59 7.27
N ASN A 122 10.89 -6.52 6.35
CA ASN A 122 9.81 -7.48 6.48
C ASN A 122 10.05 -8.45 7.65
N ASP A 123 11.28 -8.96 7.79
CA ASP A 123 11.70 -9.80 8.92
C ASP A 123 11.44 -9.09 10.25
N TYR A 124 11.93 -7.85 10.36
CA TYR A 124 11.77 -7.05 11.57
C TYR A 124 10.30 -6.79 11.89
N TRP A 125 9.49 -6.42 10.89
CA TRP A 125 8.05 -6.20 11.07
C TRP A 125 7.34 -7.46 11.57
N ILE A 126 7.66 -8.62 10.98
CA ILE A 126 7.03 -9.89 11.35
C ILE A 126 7.40 -10.26 12.79
N GLU A 127 8.67 -10.15 13.16
CA GLU A 127 9.17 -10.53 14.48
C GLU A 127 8.66 -9.58 15.58
N HIS A 128 8.66 -8.27 15.34
CA HIS A 128 8.48 -7.27 16.40
C HIS A 128 7.11 -6.58 16.38
N VAL A 129 6.37 -6.61 15.28
CA VAL A 129 5.09 -5.90 15.12
C VAL A 129 3.93 -6.85 14.90
N TYR A 130 4.06 -7.80 13.98
CA TYR A 130 3.00 -8.76 13.68
C TYR A 130 2.88 -9.85 14.75
N SER A 131 3.98 -10.49 15.12
CA SER A 131 3.99 -11.56 16.14
C SER A 131 3.62 -11.09 17.55
N GLY A 132 3.67 -9.77 17.80
CA GLY A 132 3.23 -9.15 19.05
C GLY A 132 1.73 -8.86 19.15
N ARG A 133 0.92 -9.28 18.15
CA ARG A 133 -0.55 -9.11 18.13
C ARG A 133 -1.31 -10.35 18.58
#